data_AF-A0A6G3LD24-F1
#
_entry.id   AF-A0A6G3LD24-F1
#
_cell.length_a   1.000
_cell.length_b   1.000
_cell.length_c   1.000
_cell.angle_alpha   90.00
_cell.angle_beta   90.00
_cell.angle_gamma   90.00
#
_symmetry.space_group_name_H-M   'P 1'
#
loop_
_entity.id
_entity.type
_entity.pdbx_description
1 polymer ?
#
loop_
_entity_poly.entity_id
_entity_poly.type
_entity_poly.pdbx_seq_one_letter_code
_entity_poly.pdbx_strand_id
1 'polypeptide(L)'
;MKGIIAAVLSKSEEKAKGVADKIGKLEDKNGIEIYYRKLDQDLLLSVLVPTDYPESIIDLVRAASLSDVLIYYAEEPFNSFDGELILLMKTLGKKTIIIGGGDRARKLISDAGFSNALFLERPEDISFEGNDANSGDWYAYIDRVFPVKGVGTVMLGFAKTNVKAHDRFISLPTKEEIEIKSIQVLDVDYKEVDYGTRVGLAIKGGDYNKLKDSYALTKGKFFEEIEGEIEVLPWSSGLKNGFEYHVHGGGCYSPGTVEVEGKKAKVKLKRPLPVRAEYLIVSPSDNAKRSRIVGRLISSASRIL
;
A
#
# COMPACT_ATOMS: atom_id res chain seq x y z
N MET A 1 8.03 -8.14 17.69
CA MET A 1 8.12 -8.49 16.26
C MET A 1 7.88 -7.27 15.41
N LYS A 2 8.77 -6.99 14.45
CA LYS A 2 8.66 -5.92 13.46
C LYS A 2 8.62 -6.51 12.05
N GLY A 3 8.14 -5.73 11.08
CA GLY A 3 8.18 -6.10 9.68
C GLY A 3 8.63 -4.98 8.76
N ILE A 4 9.13 -5.37 7.60
CA ILE A 4 9.34 -4.52 6.42
C ILE A 4 8.38 -5.02 5.35
N ILE A 5 7.63 -4.10 4.76
CA ILE A 5 6.75 -4.41 3.64
C ILE A 5 7.46 -3.92 2.36
N ALA A 6 7.68 -4.80 1.40
CA ALA A 6 8.18 -4.44 0.08
C ALA A 6 7.12 -4.76 -0.97
N ALA A 7 7.10 -4.04 -2.09
CA ALA A 7 6.32 -4.42 -3.26
C ALA A 7 7.22 -4.59 -4.47
N VAL A 8 7.04 -5.69 -5.21
CA VAL A 8 7.68 -5.87 -6.51
C VAL A 8 6.71 -5.43 -7.59
N LEU A 9 7.13 -4.43 -8.36
CA LEU A 9 6.38 -3.82 -9.44
C LEU A 9 7.03 -4.18 -10.78
N SER A 10 6.20 -4.57 -11.75
CA SER A 10 6.61 -4.84 -13.11
C SER A 10 5.37 -4.75 -14.00
N LYS A 11 5.55 -4.44 -15.28
CA LYS A 11 4.49 -4.59 -16.29
C LYS A 11 4.17 -6.06 -16.60
N SER A 12 5.03 -6.97 -16.18
CA SER A 12 4.86 -8.42 -16.28
C SER A 12 4.75 -9.03 -14.89
N GLU A 13 3.58 -9.54 -14.57
CA GLU A 13 3.30 -10.23 -13.30
C GLU A 13 4.25 -11.42 -13.09
N GLU A 14 4.52 -12.21 -14.14
CA GLU A 14 5.47 -13.35 -14.09
C GLU A 14 6.87 -12.90 -13.66
N LYS A 15 7.36 -11.77 -14.20
CA LYS A 15 8.67 -11.23 -13.80
C LYS A 15 8.66 -10.73 -12.37
N ALA A 16 7.59 -10.08 -11.91
CA ALA A 16 7.48 -9.64 -10.53
C ALA A 16 7.53 -10.83 -9.55
N LYS A 17 6.80 -11.92 -9.86
CA LYS A 17 6.86 -13.18 -9.09
C LYS A 17 8.26 -13.78 -9.10
N GLY A 18 8.91 -13.83 -10.27
CA GLY A 18 10.28 -14.32 -10.40
C GLY A 18 11.29 -13.56 -9.54
N VAL A 19 11.14 -12.25 -9.36
CA VAL A 19 11.95 -11.47 -8.41
C VAL A 19 11.59 -11.83 -6.97
N ALA A 20 10.30 -11.90 -6.63
CA ALA A 20 9.83 -12.23 -5.29
C ALA A 20 10.29 -13.63 -4.81
N ASP A 21 10.28 -14.63 -5.69
CA ASP A 21 10.78 -15.99 -5.45
C ASP A 21 12.28 -16.03 -5.07
N LYS A 22 13.06 -15.03 -5.50
CA LYS A 22 14.49 -14.94 -5.15
C LYS A 22 14.72 -14.34 -3.76
N ILE A 23 13.77 -13.56 -3.25
CA ILE A 23 13.92 -12.79 -2.01
C ILE A 23 13.06 -13.29 -0.85
N GLY A 24 12.05 -14.13 -1.13
CA GLY A 24 11.19 -14.75 -0.12
C GLY A 24 10.49 -16.00 -0.64
N LYS A 25 9.75 -16.65 0.26
CA LYS A 25 8.96 -17.84 -0.01
C LYS A 25 7.48 -17.46 -0.09
N LEU A 26 6.78 -17.94 -1.11
CA LEU A 26 5.35 -17.69 -1.27
C LEU A 26 4.53 -18.31 -0.13
N GLU A 27 3.73 -17.49 0.55
CA GLU A 27 2.88 -17.90 1.68
C GLU A 27 1.37 -17.62 1.44
N ASP A 28 1.02 -16.61 0.62
CA ASP A 28 -0.38 -16.30 0.29
C ASP A 28 -0.56 -15.95 -1.19
N LYS A 29 -1.65 -16.41 -1.81
CA LYS A 29 -1.99 -16.24 -3.24
C LYS A 29 -3.35 -15.57 -3.49
N ASN A 30 -4.02 -15.06 -2.46
CA ASN A 30 -5.38 -14.52 -2.62
C ASN A 30 -5.34 -13.01 -2.96
N GLY A 31 -5.41 -12.69 -4.26
CA GLY A 31 -5.21 -11.33 -4.76
C GLY A 31 -3.72 -11.03 -4.83
N ILE A 32 -3.28 -9.92 -4.22
CA ILE A 32 -1.86 -9.61 -4.03
C ILE A 32 -1.16 -10.82 -3.39
N GLU A 33 -0.20 -11.41 -4.11
CA GLU A 33 0.59 -12.52 -3.58
C GLU A 33 1.56 -12.00 -2.51
N ILE A 34 1.74 -12.77 -1.45
CA ILE A 34 2.59 -12.41 -0.32
C ILE A 34 3.69 -13.46 -0.19
N TYR A 35 4.93 -13.01 -0.38
CA TYR A 35 6.13 -13.79 -0.12
C TYR A 35 6.73 -13.33 1.21
N TYR A 36 7.36 -14.26 1.91
CA TYR A 36 7.81 -14.07 3.27
C TYR A 36 9.27 -14.49 3.41
N ARG A 37 10.03 -13.74 4.21
CA ARG A 37 11.37 -14.13 4.65
C ARG A 37 11.63 -13.61 6.06
N LYS A 38 12.18 -14.47 6.92
CA LYS A 38 12.73 -14.03 8.21
C LYS A 38 14.09 -13.39 7.97
N LEU A 39 14.25 -12.12 8.34
CA LEU A 39 15.53 -11.39 8.20
C LEU A 39 16.38 -11.52 9.45
N ASP A 40 15.75 -11.44 10.63
CA ASP A 40 16.39 -11.61 11.93
C ASP A 40 15.40 -12.24 12.93
N GLN A 41 15.80 -12.44 14.18
CA GLN A 41 14.98 -12.99 15.26
C GLN A 41 13.64 -12.25 15.39
N ASP A 42 13.66 -10.91 15.36
CA ASP A 42 12.51 -10.03 15.57
C ASP A 42 12.14 -9.16 14.36
N LEU A 43 12.64 -9.51 13.16
CA LEU A 43 12.43 -8.76 11.93
C LEU A 43 12.00 -9.66 10.76
N LEU A 44 10.86 -9.33 10.18
CA LEU A 44 10.27 -10.05 9.05
C LEU A 44 10.25 -9.20 7.78
N LEU A 45 10.37 -9.86 6.64
CA LEU A 45 10.09 -9.27 5.33
C LEU A 45 8.80 -9.88 4.79
N SER A 46 7.90 -9.01 4.34
CA SER A 46 6.77 -9.38 3.50
C SER A 46 6.89 -8.68 2.16
N VAL A 47 6.92 -9.45 1.08
CA VAL A 47 7.03 -8.95 -0.29
C VAL A 47 5.68 -9.15 -0.99
N LEU A 48 5.09 -8.05 -1.38
CA LEU A 48 3.81 -7.97 -2.08
C LEU A 48 4.04 -7.99 -3.58
N VAL A 49 3.37 -8.91 -4.27
CA VAL A 49 3.34 -8.94 -5.73
C VAL A 49 1.90 -8.66 -6.16
N PRO A 50 1.61 -7.48 -6.73
CA PRO A 50 0.28 -7.17 -7.20
C PRO A 50 -0.08 -8.04 -8.39
N THR A 51 -1.34 -8.46 -8.45
CA THR A 51 -1.92 -9.22 -9.57
C THR A 51 -2.70 -8.29 -10.50
N ASP A 52 -3.00 -8.79 -11.69
CA ASP A 52 -3.88 -8.14 -12.68
C ASP A 52 -3.33 -6.85 -13.31
N TYR A 53 -2.10 -6.42 -13.00
CA TYR A 53 -1.45 -5.32 -13.71
C TYR A 53 -0.91 -5.82 -15.07
N PRO A 54 -1.17 -5.14 -16.20
CA PRO A 54 -1.68 -3.77 -16.32
C PRO A 54 -3.20 -3.60 -16.49
N GLU A 55 -3.97 -4.69 -16.55
CA GLU A 55 -5.42 -4.67 -16.78
C GLU A 55 -6.16 -3.88 -15.69
N SER A 56 -5.76 -4.05 -14.42
CA SER A 56 -6.21 -3.28 -13.28
C SER A 56 -5.03 -2.64 -12.54
N ILE A 57 -5.19 -1.38 -12.16
CA ILE A 57 -4.16 -0.65 -11.38
C ILE A 57 -4.39 -0.72 -9.86
N ILE A 58 -5.55 -1.26 -9.43
CA ILE A 58 -5.98 -1.18 -8.03
C ILE A 58 -5.00 -1.91 -7.11
N ASP A 59 -4.61 -3.13 -7.48
CA ASP A 59 -3.73 -3.97 -6.68
C ASP A 59 -2.29 -3.48 -6.72
N LEU A 60 -1.84 -2.96 -7.87
CA LEU A 60 -0.57 -2.26 -8.01
C LEU A 60 -0.46 -1.10 -7.01
N VAL A 61 -1.43 -0.18 -7.03
CA VAL A 61 -1.40 1.02 -6.16
C VAL A 61 -1.60 0.64 -4.71
N ARG A 62 -2.42 -0.38 -4.42
CA ARG A 62 -2.57 -0.93 -3.06
C ARG A 62 -1.24 -1.47 -2.53
N ALA A 63 -0.58 -2.39 -3.25
CA ALA A 63 0.69 -2.96 -2.84
C ALA A 63 1.77 -1.87 -2.67
N ALA A 64 1.90 -0.98 -3.66
CA ALA A 64 2.90 0.09 -3.62
C ALA A 64 2.62 1.12 -2.51
N SER A 65 1.38 1.52 -2.30
CA SER A 65 1.03 2.48 -1.23
C SER A 65 1.15 1.89 0.17
N LEU A 66 0.96 0.58 0.34
CA LEU A 66 1.14 -0.12 1.61
C LEU A 66 2.61 -0.34 1.99
N SER A 67 3.47 -0.54 0.99
CA SER A 67 4.87 -0.95 1.18
C SER A 67 5.79 0.16 1.65
N ASP A 68 6.89 -0.18 2.30
CA ASP A 68 7.96 0.73 2.73
C ASP A 68 9.06 0.85 1.65
N VAL A 69 9.29 -0.25 0.93
CA VAL A 69 10.27 -0.34 -0.17
C VAL A 69 9.56 -0.74 -1.46
N LEU A 70 9.89 -0.07 -2.57
CA LEU A 70 9.42 -0.44 -3.89
C LEU A 70 10.56 -1.06 -4.68
N ILE A 71 10.33 -2.20 -5.30
CA ILE A 71 11.28 -2.90 -6.16
C ILE A 71 10.68 -2.89 -7.56
N TYR A 72 11.34 -2.27 -8.52
CA TYR A 72 10.89 -2.26 -9.92
C TYR A 72 11.79 -3.13 -10.77
N TYR A 73 11.18 -4.15 -11.40
CA TYR A 73 11.85 -4.93 -12.43
C TYR A 73 11.65 -4.26 -13.79
N ALA A 74 12.71 -3.61 -14.28
CA ALA A 74 12.74 -2.86 -15.52
C ALA A 74 13.00 -3.79 -16.71
N GLU A 75 11.94 -4.38 -17.25
CA GLU A 75 12.01 -5.26 -18.41
C GLU A 75 12.01 -4.48 -19.73
N GLU A 76 12.94 -4.79 -20.64
CA GLU A 76 12.92 -4.28 -22.01
C GLU A 76 12.04 -5.15 -22.94
N PRO A 77 11.37 -4.56 -23.95
CA PRO A 77 11.38 -3.14 -24.33
C PRO A 77 10.43 -2.30 -23.47
N PHE A 78 10.85 -1.08 -23.13
CA PHE A 78 10.03 -0.13 -22.35
C PHE A 78 8.80 0.36 -23.12
N ASN A 79 7.67 0.50 -22.42
CA ASN A 79 6.40 0.99 -22.96
C ASN A 79 5.69 1.95 -21.98
N SER A 80 4.43 2.29 -22.25
CA SER A 80 3.64 3.22 -21.43
C SER A 80 3.39 2.72 -20.00
N PHE A 81 3.34 1.40 -19.78
CA PHE A 81 3.16 0.82 -18.45
C PHE A 81 4.39 1.05 -17.57
N ASP A 82 5.60 0.94 -18.13
CA ASP A 82 6.82 1.30 -17.40
C ASP A 82 6.80 2.78 -16.99
N GLY A 83 6.35 3.67 -17.89
CA GLY A 83 6.15 5.08 -17.56
C GLY A 83 5.16 5.29 -16.40
N GLU A 84 4.07 4.52 -16.35
CA GLU A 84 3.10 4.55 -15.26
C GLU A 84 3.69 4.06 -13.93
N LEU A 85 4.47 2.97 -13.94
CA LEU A 85 5.17 2.46 -12.76
C LEU A 85 6.17 3.48 -12.21
N ILE A 86 6.94 4.12 -13.10
CA ILE A 86 7.89 5.18 -12.75
C ILE A 86 7.14 6.37 -12.11
N LEU A 87 6.03 6.81 -12.70
CA LEU A 87 5.23 7.90 -12.11
C LEU A 87 4.64 7.53 -10.74
N LEU A 88 4.13 6.31 -10.57
CA LEU A 88 3.63 5.83 -9.28
C LEU A 88 4.71 5.89 -8.20
N MET A 89 5.86 5.27 -8.47
CA MET A 89 6.98 5.23 -7.54
C MET A 89 7.51 6.63 -7.21
N LYS A 90 7.54 7.54 -8.19
CA LYS A 90 7.98 8.93 -7.99
C LYS A 90 7.05 9.65 -7.03
N THR A 91 5.75 9.50 -7.28
CA THR A 91 4.71 10.19 -6.52
C THR A 91 4.67 9.72 -5.07
N LEU A 92 4.94 8.43 -4.84
CA LEU A 92 5.07 7.85 -3.50
C LEU A 92 6.34 8.28 -2.76
N GLY A 93 7.42 8.65 -3.48
CA GLY A 93 8.66 9.14 -2.88
C GLY A 93 9.40 8.16 -1.97
N LYS A 94 9.05 6.86 -2.02
CA LYS A 94 9.61 5.82 -1.16
C LYS A 94 11.00 5.38 -1.61
N LYS A 95 11.70 4.61 -0.77
CA LYS A 95 12.93 3.93 -1.16
C LYS A 95 12.62 3.00 -2.33
N THR A 96 13.30 3.22 -3.46
CA THR A 96 13.08 2.45 -4.68
C THR A 96 14.34 1.72 -5.09
N ILE A 97 14.20 0.44 -5.39
CA ILE A 97 15.25 -0.42 -5.94
C ILE A 97 14.86 -0.77 -7.37
N ILE A 98 15.81 -0.72 -8.28
CA ILE A 98 15.59 -0.99 -9.71
C ILE A 98 16.51 -2.12 -10.14
N ILE A 99 15.93 -3.11 -10.80
CA ILE A 99 16.61 -4.29 -11.30
C ILE A 99 16.35 -4.42 -12.80
N GLY A 100 17.41 -4.61 -13.58
CA GLY A 100 17.32 -4.74 -15.04
C GLY A 100 17.28 -3.41 -15.80
N GLY A 101 17.12 -3.50 -17.13
CA GLY A 101 16.94 -2.37 -18.04
C GLY A 101 18.16 -1.47 -18.30
N GLY A 102 19.30 -1.76 -17.66
CA GLY A 102 20.60 -1.15 -17.94
C GLY A 102 20.59 0.38 -18.00
N ASP A 103 21.34 0.94 -18.96
CA ASP A 103 21.46 2.39 -19.13
C ASP A 103 20.15 3.06 -19.55
N ARG A 104 19.26 2.31 -20.22
CA ARG A 104 17.96 2.84 -20.63
C ARG A 104 17.04 3.06 -19.43
N ALA A 105 17.00 2.13 -18.48
CA ALA A 105 16.30 2.33 -17.20
C ALA A 105 16.87 3.53 -16.45
N ARG A 106 18.21 3.60 -16.31
CA ARG A 106 18.89 4.72 -15.63
C ARG A 106 18.50 6.06 -16.23
N LYS A 107 18.52 6.18 -17.56
CA LYS A 107 18.11 7.39 -18.26
C LYS A 107 16.65 7.74 -18.01
N LEU A 108 15.72 6.80 -18.15
CA LEU A 108 14.29 7.06 -17.92
C LEU A 108 13.99 7.52 -16.48
N ILE A 109 14.65 6.92 -15.50
CA ILE A 109 14.50 7.25 -14.08
C ILE A 109 15.10 8.63 -13.77
N SER A 110 16.27 8.93 -14.35
CA SER A 110 16.90 10.25 -14.27
C SER A 110 16.03 11.33 -14.91
N ASP A 111 15.52 11.10 -16.12
CA ASP A 111 14.65 12.03 -16.85
C ASP A 111 13.32 12.27 -16.11
N ALA A 112 12.83 11.27 -15.40
CA ALA A 112 11.66 11.40 -14.53
C ALA A 112 11.95 12.19 -13.23
N GLY A 113 13.23 12.46 -12.90
CA GLY A 113 13.63 13.21 -11.71
C GLY A 113 13.55 12.41 -10.42
N PHE A 114 13.82 11.10 -10.45
CA PHE A 114 13.96 10.29 -9.24
C PHE A 114 15.26 10.60 -8.51
N SER A 115 15.17 10.93 -7.23
CA SER A 115 16.34 11.11 -6.36
C SER A 115 16.71 9.86 -5.56
N ASN A 116 15.78 8.91 -5.39
CA ASN A 116 15.85 7.85 -4.37
C ASN A 116 15.92 6.42 -4.96
N ALA A 117 16.51 6.26 -6.15
CA ALA A 117 16.62 4.97 -6.83
C ALA A 117 17.99 4.31 -6.61
N LEU A 118 17.99 3.07 -6.13
CA LEU A 118 19.16 2.20 -6.06
C LEU A 118 19.11 1.18 -7.19
N PHE A 119 20.12 1.17 -8.06
CA PHE A 119 20.22 0.17 -9.13
C PHE A 119 21.01 -1.04 -8.65
N LEU A 120 20.44 -2.23 -8.81
CA LEU A 120 21.07 -3.50 -8.52
C LEU A 120 20.99 -4.43 -9.73
N GLU A 121 21.97 -5.32 -9.87
CA GLU A 121 22.00 -6.26 -10.98
C GLU A 121 21.08 -7.46 -10.74
N ARG A 122 20.94 -7.91 -9.48
CA ARG A 122 20.17 -9.11 -9.14
C ARG A 122 19.28 -8.90 -7.91
N PRO A 123 18.11 -9.57 -7.85
CA PRO A 123 17.23 -9.53 -6.67
C PRO A 123 17.91 -9.99 -5.37
N GLU A 124 18.82 -10.95 -5.46
CA GLU A 124 19.54 -11.52 -4.31
C GLU A 124 20.47 -10.50 -3.64
N ASP A 125 20.86 -9.44 -4.36
CA ASP A 125 21.74 -8.38 -3.85
C ASP A 125 20.97 -7.32 -3.03
N ILE A 126 19.65 -7.44 -2.91
CA ILE A 126 18.83 -6.52 -2.12
C ILE A 126 19.11 -6.71 -0.63
N SER A 127 19.60 -5.64 0.01
CA SER A 127 19.67 -5.56 1.48
C SER A 127 18.48 -4.78 2.05
N PHE A 128 17.85 -5.38 3.06
CA PHE A 128 16.80 -4.78 3.84
C PHE A 128 17.28 -4.27 5.22
N GLU A 129 18.57 -4.44 5.53
CA GLU A 129 19.17 -3.97 6.78
C GLU A 129 19.09 -2.44 6.90
N GLY A 130 18.88 -1.95 8.12
CA GLY A 130 18.80 -0.52 8.42
C GLY A 130 17.54 0.19 7.90
N ASN A 131 16.57 -0.54 7.33
CA ASN A 131 15.25 0.02 7.05
C ASN A 131 14.43 0.07 8.35
N ASP A 132 14.62 1.11 9.15
CA ASP A 132 13.73 1.42 10.27
C ASP A 132 12.45 2.08 9.73
N ALA A 133 11.55 1.27 9.20
CA ALA A 133 10.26 1.74 8.72
C ALA A 133 9.36 2.08 9.91
N ASN A 134 9.07 3.37 10.11
CA ASN A 134 7.97 3.84 10.92
C ASN A 134 7.43 5.13 10.31
N SER A 135 6.23 5.07 9.74
CA SER A 135 5.58 6.20 9.09
C SER A 135 4.81 7.09 10.07
N GLY A 136 4.75 6.76 11.37
CA GLY A 136 3.91 7.45 12.33
C GLY A 136 2.42 7.23 12.10
N ASP A 137 2.04 6.18 11.36
CA ASP A 137 0.65 5.84 11.09
C ASP A 137 -0.06 5.22 12.32
N TRP A 138 -1.40 5.29 12.32
CA TRP A 138 -2.24 4.91 13.46
C TRP A 138 -3.34 3.90 13.09
N TYR A 139 -3.04 2.98 12.19
CA TYR A 139 -3.98 1.95 11.73
C TYR A 139 -3.32 0.60 11.47
N ALA A 140 -4.13 -0.44 11.34
CA ALA A 140 -3.77 -1.70 10.70
C ALA A 140 -4.54 -1.82 9.38
N TYR A 141 -3.85 -2.17 8.31
CA TYR A 141 -4.46 -2.48 7.02
C TYR A 141 -5.04 -3.90 7.08
N ILE A 142 -6.25 -4.11 6.57
CA ILE A 142 -6.92 -5.43 6.53
C ILE A 142 -7.20 -5.80 5.08
N ASP A 143 -6.82 -7.02 4.69
CA ASP A 143 -7.12 -7.59 3.36
C ASP A 143 -8.11 -8.75 3.42
N ARG A 144 -8.23 -9.41 4.58
CA ARG A 144 -9.14 -10.55 4.71
C ARG A 144 -9.84 -10.55 6.05
N VAL A 145 -11.12 -10.88 6.01
CA VAL A 145 -11.95 -11.10 7.20
C VAL A 145 -12.71 -12.41 7.01
N PHE A 146 -12.67 -13.29 8.01
CA PHE A 146 -13.39 -14.56 7.96
C PHE A 146 -13.82 -15.03 9.35
N PRO A 147 -14.92 -15.80 9.46
CA PRO A 147 -15.33 -16.39 10.72
C PRO A 147 -14.54 -17.68 11.01
N VAL A 148 -14.19 -17.90 12.27
CA VAL A 148 -13.58 -19.13 12.76
C VAL A 148 -14.42 -19.67 13.93
N LYS A 149 -14.86 -20.94 13.81
CA LYS A 149 -15.70 -21.59 14.83
C LYS A 149 -14.97 -21.63 16.18
N GLY A 150 -15.60 -21.11 17.23
CA GLY A 150 -15.04 -21.05 18.59
C GLY A 150 -14.15 -19.84 18.88
N VAL A 151 -13.57 -19.20 17.86
CA VAL A 151 -12.73 -17.99 18.00
C VAL A 151 -13.55 -16.71 17.76
N GLY A 152 -14.41 -16.72 16.74
CA GLY A 152 -15.19 -15.58 16.27
C GLY A 152 -14.64 -15.02 14.96
N THR A 153 -14.76 -13.71 14.76
CA THR A 153 -14.23 -13.02 13.57
C THR A 153 -12.70 -12.92 13.66
N VAL A 154 -12.01 -13.32 12.59
CA VAL A 154 -10.57 -13.18 12.43
C VAL A 154 -10.28 -12.28 11.24
N MET A 155 -9.28 -11.41 11.37
CA MET A 155 -8.83 -10.48 10.34
C MET A 155 -7.36 -10.70 10.03
N LEU A 156 -6.99 -10.75 8.75
CA LEU A 156 -5.59 -10.74 8.30
C LEU A 156 -5.23 -9.39 7.74
N GLY A 157 -3.99 -8.97 7.98
CA GLY A 157 -3.58 -7.63 7.63
C GLY A 157 -2.12 -7.32 7.93
N PHE A 158 -1.80 -6.05 7.84
CA PHE A 158 -0.49 -5.51 8.20
C PHE A 158 -0.64 -4.44 9.28
N ALA A 159 0.10 -4.59 10.37
CA ALA A 159 0.18 -3.57 11.41
C ALA A 159 0.94 -2.34 10.85
N LYS A 160 0.26 -1.21 10.66
CA LYS A 160 0.91 0.08 10.32
C LYS A 160 1.06 0.97 11.56
N THR A 161 0.94 0.36 12.73
CA THR A 161 1.13 0.95 14.05
C THR A 161 1.41 -0.17 15.04
N ASN A 162 1.79 0.14 16.29
CA ASN A 162 1.88 -0.88 17.33
C ASN A 162 0.48 -1.41 17.68
N VAL A 163 0.32 -2.73 17.73
CA VAL A 163 -0.93 -3.42 18.05
C VAL A 163 -0.71 -4.33 19.25
N LYS A 164 -1.53 -4.18 20.30
CA LYS A 164 -1.50 -5.02 21.50
C LYS A 164 -2.81 -5.78 21.69
N ALA A 165 -2.75 -6.93 22.37
CA ALA A 165 -3.97 -7.55 22.88
C ALA A 165 -4.72 -6.56 23.79
N HIS A 166 -6.04 -6.55 23.69
CA HIS A 166 -6.97 -5.60 24.31
C HIS A 166 -6.94 -4.16 23.76
N ASP A 167 -6.11 -3.85 22.75
CA ASP A 167 -6.25 -2.60 22.02
C ASP A 167 -7.64 -2.52 21.39
N ARG A 168 -8.22 -1.32 21.41
CA ARG A 168 -9.48 -1.03 20.74
C ARG A 168 -9.24 -0.27 19.45
N PHE A 169 -10.00 -0.62 18.43
CA PHE A 169 -9.95 0.00 17.12
C PHE A 169 -11.36 0.28 16.61
N ILE A 170 -11.44 1.24 15.68
CA ILE A 170 -12.62 1.47 14.85
C ILE A 170 -12.37 0.78 13.51
N SER A 171 -13.26 -0.14 13.13
CA SER A 171 -13.19 -0.80 11.83
C SER A 171 -13.76 0.08 10.72
N LEU A 172 -13.07 0.19 9.59
CA LEU A 172 -13.55 0.90 8.40
C LEU A 172 -13.94 -0.12 7.32
N PRO A 173 -15.09 0.07 6.62
CA PRO A 173 -15.91 1.29 6.58
C PRO A 173 -17.02 1.34 7.63
N THR A 174 -17.23 0.29 8.42
CA THR A 174 -18.42 0.10 9.26
C THR A 174 -18.51 1.06 10.45
N LYS A 175 -17.37 1.60 10.88
CA LYS A 175 -17.17 2.43 12.07
C LYS A 175 -17.54 1.71 13.39
N GLU A 176 -17.55 0.38 13.38
CA GLU A 176 -17.79 -0.44 14.57
C GLU A 176 -16.54 -0.47 15.46
N GLU A 177 -16.71 -0.33 16.77
CA GLU A 177 -15.63 -0.49 17.76
C GLU A 177 -15.39 -1.99 17.99
N ILE A 178 -14.13 -2.39 17.89
CA ILE A 178 -13.66 -3.76 18.13
C ILE A 178 -12.51 -3.75 19.12
N GLU A 179 -12.29 -4.88 19.77
CA GLU A 179 -11.16 -5.13 20.68
C GLU A 179 -10.34 -6.32 20.17
N ILE A 180 -9.02 -6.21 20.16
CA ILE A 180 -8.11 -7.31 19.79
C ILE A 180 -8.09 -8.35 20.91
N LYS A 181 -8.54 -9.59 20.66
CA LYS A 181 -8.46 -10.70 21.63
C LYS A 181 -7.06 -11.33 21.64
N SER A 182 -6.55 -11.64 20.46
CA SER A 182 -5.24 -12.27 20.28
C SER A 182 -4.63 -11.86 18.95
N ILE A 183 -3.29 -11.93 18.91
CA ILE A 183 -2.48 -11.60 17.74
C ILE A 183 -1.65 -12.83 17.41
N GLN A 184 -1.64 -13.21 16.14
CA GLN A 184 -0.83 -14.29 15.61
C GLN A 184 0.07 -13.77 14.50
N VAL A 185 1.32 -14.22 14.50
CA VAL A 185 2.29 -14.00 13.43
C VAL A 185 2.89 -15.35 13.09
N LEU A 186 2.63 -15.84 11.88
CA LEU A 186 3.08 -17.18 11.42
C LEU A 186 2.69 -18.28 12.40
N ASP A 187 1.41 -18.30 12.79
CA ASP A 187 0.82 -19.27 13.72
C ASP A 187 1.43 -19.26 15.14
N VAL A 188 2.23 -18.25 15.48
CA VAL A 188 2.76 -18.02 16.83
C VAL A 188 2.01 -16.86 17.48
N ASP A 189 1.55 -17.06 18.72
CA ASP A 189 0.85 -16.04 19.49
C ASP A 189 1.81 -14.94 19.99
N TYR A 190 1.40 -13.68 19.84
CA TYR A 190 2.10 -12.51 20.37
C TYR A 190 1.18 -11.67 21.25
N LYS A 191 1.75 -11.05 22.29
CA LYS A 191 1.03 -10.06 23.12
C LYS A 191 0.97 -8.69 22.45
N GLU A 192 2.01 -8.35 21.70
CA GLU A 192 2.13 -7.12 20.93
C GLU A 192 2.99 -7.34 19.70
N VAL A 193 2.72 -6.57 18.66
CA VAL A 193 3.54 -6.47 17.47
C VAL A 193 3.71 -5.02 17.07
N ASP A 194 4.81 -4.74 16.39
CA ASP A 194 5.13 -3.42 15.87
C ASP A 194 4.82 -3.31 14.38
N TYR A 195 5.07 -2.11 13.87
CA TYR A 195 4.92 -1.72 12.47
C TYR A 195 5.49 -2.75 11.48
N GLY A 196 4.79 -2.87 10.35
CA GLY A 196 5.13 -3.69 9.19
C GLY A 196 4.83 -5.18 9.35
N THR A 197 4.45 -5.63 10.53
CA THR A 197 4.20 -7.04 10.82
C THR A 197 2.91 -7.52 10.14
N ARG A 198 2.99 -8.62 9.38
CA ARG A 198 1.82 -9.39 8.92
C ARG A 198 1.16 -10.06 10.12
N VAL A 199 -0.13 -9.81 10.33
CA VAL A 199 -0.86 -10.27 11.52
C VAL A 199 -2.11 -11.04 11.17
N GLY A 200 -2.42 -12.05 11.97
CA GLY A 200 -3.77 -12.55 12.18
C GLY A 200 -4.32 -12.02 13.51
N LEU A 201 -5.49 -11.39 13.47
CA LEU A 201 -6.12 -10.75 14.61
C LEU A 201 -7.46 -11.43 14.87
N ALA A 202 -7.59 -12.11 16.02
CA ALA A 202 -8.89 -12.51 16.51
C ALA A 202 -9.50 -11.33 17.26
N ILE A 203 -10.76 -10.98 16.95
CA ILE A 203 -11.39 -9.78 17.52
C ILE A 203 -12.61 -10.11 18.38
N LYS A 204 -12.97 -9.14 19.23
CA LYS A 204 -14.21 -9.07 20.01
C LYS A 204 -14.99 -7.83 19.57
N GLY A 205 -16.30 -7.95 19.45
CA GLY A 205 -17.15 -6.88 18.94
C GLY A 205 -17.35 -6.98 17.42
N GLY A 206 -18.59 -6.80 16.99
CA GLY A 206 -19.02 -6.98 15.59
C GLY A 206 -19.08 -8.43 15.10
N ASP A 207 -20.19 -8.80 14.48
CA ASP A 207 -20.32 -10.07 13.75
C ASP A 207 -19.62 -9.98 12.38
N TYR A 208 -19.12 -11.12 11.89
CA TYR A 208 -18.52 -11.31 10.57
C TYR A 208 -19.36 -10.66 9.47
N ASN A 209 -20.69 -10.83 9.47
CA ASN A 209 -21.54 -10.30 8.40
C ASN A 209 -21.46 -8.78 8.27
N LYS A 210 -21.24 -8.07 9.38
CA LYS A 210 -21.01 -6.62 9.37
C LYS A 210 -19.58 -6.30 8.94
N LEU A 211 -18.61 -7.07 9.44
CA LEU A 211 -17.19 -6.73 9.33
C LEU A 211 -16.49 -7.31 8.09
N LYS A 212 -17.14 -8.16 7.30
CA LYS A 212 -16.53 -8.86 6.15
C LYS A 212 -15.87 -7.94 5.11
N ASP A 213 -16.35 -6.71 4.98
CA ASP A 213 -15.85 -5.72 4.03
C ASP A 213 -14.85 -4.72 4.66
N SER A 214 -14.34 -5.04 5.85
CA SER A 214 -13.40 -4.17 6.57
C SER A 214 -12.03 -4.17 5.89
N TYR A 215 -11.46 -2.98 5.67
CA TYR A 215 -10.15 -2.80 5.04
C TYR A 215 -9.13 -2.06 5.91
N ALA A 216 -9.55 -1.55 7.07
CA ALA A 216 -8.66 -0.93 8.04
C ALA A 216 -9.23 -0.98 9.46
N LEU A 217 -8.33 -1.04 10.44
CA LEU A 217 -8.61 -0.83 11.85
C LEU A 217 -7.85 0.41 12.30
N THR A 218 -8.54 1.48 12.71
CA THR A 218 -7.90 2.76 13.08
C THR A 218 -7.97 3.01 14.59
N LYS A 219 -6.96 3.68 15.18
CA LYS A 219 -7.00 4.16 16.58
C LYS A 219 -7.82 5.45 16.71
N GLY A 220 -9.02 5.47 16.14
CA GLY A 220 -10.03 6.52 16.32
C GLY A 220 -10.05 7.66 15.29
N LYS A 221 -9.08 7.73 14.36
CA LYS A 221 -9.00 8.81 13.34
C LYS A 221 -9.19 8.26 11.93
N PHE A 222 -10.11 8.86 11.18
CA PHE A 222 -10.32 8.63 9.75
C PHE A 222 -10.85 9.91 9.08
N PHE A 223 -10.74 10.00 7.75
CA PHE A 223 -11.34 11.06 6.95
C PHE A 223 -12.49 10.51 6.12
N GLU A 224 -13.60 11.24 6.09
CA GLU A 224 -14.65 11.12 5.06
C GLU A 224 -14.53 12.20 3.98
N GLU A 225 -13.79 13.26 4.32
CA GLU A 225 -13.45 14.37 3.45
C GLU A 225 -12.00 14.78 3.71
N ILE A 226 -11.26 15.04 2.64
CA ILE A 226 -9.85 15.42 2.72
C ILE A 226 -9.69 16.77 2.03
N GLU A 227 -9.11 17.74 2.75
CA GLU A 227 -8.74 19.05 2.20
C GLU A 227 -7.22 19.19 2.24
N GLY A 228 -6.63 19.70 1.16
CA GLY A 228 -5.18 19.68 1.01
C GLY A 228 -4.66 20.44 -0.18
N GLU A 229 -3.34 20.42 -0.33
CA GLU A 229 -2.66 20.85 -1.55
C GLU A 229 -2.64 19.70 -2.55
N ILE A 230 -2.94 19.97 -3.81
CA ILE A 230 -2.94 18.97 -4.87
C ILE A 230 -1.80 19.21 -5.86
N GLU A 231 -1.08 18.13 -6.16
CA GLU A 231 -0.08 18.07 -7.20
C GLU A 231 -0.59 17.16 -8.32
N VAL A 232 -0.86 17.72 -9.50
CA VAL A 232 -1.29 16.97 -10.68
C VAL A 232 -0.11 16.75 -11.61
N LEU A 233 0.10 15.51 -12.04
CA LEU A 233 1.22 15.14 -12.90
C LEU A 233 0.98 15.57 -14.36
N PRO A 234 1.96 16.20 -15.03
CA PRO A 234 1.81 16.67 -16.42
C PRO A 234 1.45 15.58 -17.44
N TRP A 235 1.90 14.35 -17.20
CA TRP A 235 1.74 13.21 -18.13
C TRP A 235 0.56 12.29 -17.79
N SER A 236 -0.31 12.72 -16.87
CA SER A 236 -1.47 11.96 -16.43
C SER A 236 -2.68 12.16 -17.34
N SER A 237 -3.73 11.35 -17.10
CA SER A 237 -5.07 11.58 -17.65
C SER A 237 -5.67 12.95 -17.29
N GLY A 238 -5.05 13.70 -16.37
CA GLY A 238 -5.51 14.99 -15.86
C GLY A 238 -6.62 14.84 -14.83
N LEU A 239 -7.00 15.99 -14.26
CA LEU A 239 -8.03 16.10 -13.24
C LEU A 239 -9.19 16.98 -13.74
N LYS A 240 -10.42 16.54 -13.50
CA LYS A 240 -11.65 17.30 -13.78
C LYS A 240 -12.47 17.45 -12.51
N ASN A 241 -12.88 18.68 -12.20
CA ASN A 241 -13.74 18.96 -11.05
C ASN A 241 -15.08 18.23 -11.17
N GLY A 242 -15.59 17.74 -10.04
CA GLY A 242 -16.83 16.98 -9.95
C GLY A 242 -16.74 15.53 -10.43
N PHE A 243 -15.60 15.09 -10.98
CA PHE A 243 -15.40 13.71 -11.40
C PHE A 243 -14.95 12.83 -10.24
N GLU A 244 -15.24 11.54 -10.37
CA GLU A 244 -14.81 10.52 -9.42
C GLU A 244 -13.44 9.95 -9.77
N TYR A 245 -12.58 9.87 -8.76
CA TYR A 245 -11.27 9.26 -8.81
C TYR A 245 -11.13 8.20 -7.72
N HIS A 246 -10.22 7.25 -7.90
CA HIS A 246 -9.78 6.39 -6.81
C HIS A 246 -8.75 7.13 -5.96
N VAL A 247 -9.08 7.30 -4.67
CA VAL A 247 -8.22 7.94 -3.68
C VAL A 247 -7.56 6.84 -2.87
N HIS A 248 -6.25 6.70 -2.99
CA HIS A 248 -5.48 5.63 -2.34
C HIS A 248 -4.60 6.18 -1.22
N GLY A 249 -4.49 5.44 -0.12
CA GLY A 249 -3.58 5.76 0.97
C GLY A 249 -3.25 4.51 1.80
N GLY A 250 -1.97 4.14 1.84
CA GLY A 250 -1.49 3.10 2.75
C GLY A 250 -2.15 1.73 2.58
N GLY A 251 -2.41 1.30 1.35
CA GLY A 251 -3.12 0.06 1.03
C GLY A 251 -4.65 0.18 0.97
N CYS A 252 -5.22 1.20 1.60
CA CYS A 252 -6.66 1.46 1.54
C CYS A 252 -7.01 2.31 0.32
N TYR A 253 -8.24 2.18 -0.18
CA TYR A 253 -8.75 3.09 -1.21
C TYR A 253 -10.26 3.33 -1.10
N SER A 254 -10.67 4.52 -1.51
CA SER A 254 -12.06 4.89 -1.68
C SER A 254 -12.21 5.65 -3.00
N PRO A 255 -13.27 5.39 -3.78
CA PRO A 255 -13.70 6.36 -4.76
C PRO A 255 -14.05 7.67 -4.05
N GLY A 256 -13.80 8.81 -4.69
CA GLY A 256 -14.12 10.12 -4.15
C GLY A 256 -14.23 11.17 -5.24
N THR A 257 -15.10 12.15 -5.00
CA THR A 257 -15.28 13.30 -5.89
C THR A 257 -14.25 14.36 -5.55
N VAL A 258 -13.49 14.82 -6.55
CA VAL A 258 -12.42 15.80 -6.36
C VAL A 258 -12.84 17.17 -6.90
N GLU A 259 -12.69 18.20 -6.08
CA GLU A 259 -12.87 19.60 -6.43
C GLU A 259 -11.55 20.35 -6.24
N VAL A 260 -11.07 21.06 -7.27
CA VAL A 260 -9.79 21.77 -7.26
C VAL A 260 -10.00 23.26 -7.52
N GLU A 261 -9.32 24.08 -6.72
CA GLU A 261 -9.21 25.53 -6.89
C GLU A 261 -7.73 25.94 -6.76
N GLY A 262 -7.10 26.25 -7.89
CA GLY A 262 -5.66 26.52 -7.95
C GLY A 262 -4.83 25.31 -7.51
N LYS A 263 -4.08 25.45 -6.41
CA LYS A 263 -3.29 24.36 -5.80
C LYS A 263 -4.01 23.64 -4.67
N LYS A 264 -5.22 24.04 -4.32
CA LYS A 264 -5.99 23.43 -3.24
C LYS A 264 -7.01 22.47 -3.81
N ALA A 265 -7.28 21.40 -3.08
CA ALA A 265 -8.34 20.48 -3.41
C ALA A 265 -9.11 20.02 -2.19
N LYS A 266 -10.38 19.71 -2.43
CA LYS A 266 -11.30 19.09 -1.50
C LYS A 266 -11.80 17.78 -2.11
N VAL A 267 -11.71 16.69 -1.37
CA VAL A 267 -12.07 15.36 -1.83
C VAL A 267 -13.09 14.76 -0.90
N LYS A 268 -14.31 14.53 -1.41
CA LYS A 268 -15.38 13.86 -0.68
C LYS A 268 -15.33 12.36 -0.98
N LEU A 269 -15.04 11.55 0.04
CA LEU A 269 -14.87 10.11 -0.11
C LEU A 269 -16.22 9.39 -0.03
N LYS A 270 -16.40 8.33 -0.82
CA LYS A 270 -17.54 7.41 -0.70
C LYS A 270 -17.44 6.50 0.52
N ARG A 271 -16.22 6.19 0.97
CA ARG A 271 -15.91 5.39 2.15
C ARG A 271 -14.76 6.05 2.93
N PRO A 272 -14.77 6.01 4.27
CA PRO A 272 -13.74 6.67 5.06
C PRO A 272 -12.35 6.08 4.82
N LEU A 273 -11.31 6.89 4.87
CA LEU A 273 -9.92 6.41 4.81
C LEU A 273 -9.18 6.67 6.12
N PRO A 274 -8.22 5.82 6.51
CA PRO A 274 -7.30 6.14 7.59
C PRO A 274 -6.65 7.49 7.34
N VAL A 275 -6.47 8.28 8.40
CA VAL A 275 -5.80 9.58 8.31
C VAL A 275 -4.34 9.39 7.87
N ARG A 276 -3.94 10.13 6.85
CA ARG A 276 -2.58 10.16 6.29
C ARG A 276 -2.18 11.57 5.89
N ALA A 277 -0.87 11.79 5.84
CA ALA A 277 -0.30 13.04 5.33
C ALA A 277 -0.53 13.23 3.82
N GLU A 278 -0.55 12.14 3.06
CA GLU A 278 -0.73 12.17 1.61
C GLU A 278 -1.60 11.01 1.10
N TYR A 279 -2.28 11.27 -0.01
CA TYR A 279 -3.12 10.32 -0.74
C TYR A 279 -2.83 10.40 -2.24
N LEU A 280 -2.78 9.27 -2.93
CA LEU A 280 -2.68 9.22 -4.38
C LEU A 280 -4.07 9.41 -5.01
N ILE A 281 -4.11 10.17 -6.10
CA ILE A 281 -5.29 10.31 -6.95
C ILE A 281 -5.05 9.47 -8.21
N VAL A 282 -5.93 8.51 -8.45
CA VAL A 282 -5.81 7.54 -9.54
C VAL A 282 -7.09 7.57 -10.38
N SER A 283 -6.93 7.63 -11.70
CA SER A 283 -8.03 7.58 -12.66
C SER A 283 -8.62 6.17 -12.72
N PRO A 284 -9.96 6.02 -12.66
CA PRO A 284 -10.61 4.73 -12.87
C PRO A 284 -10.69 4.33 -14.35
N SER A 285 -10.38 5.24 -15.27
CA SER A 285 -10.45 5.01 -16.70
C SER A 285 -9.12 4.52 -17.26
N ASP A 286 -9.17 3.40 -18.01
CA ASP A 286 -8.08 2.90 -18.83
C ASP A 286 -7.90 3.76 -20.08
N ASN A 287 -7.23 4.89 -19.93
CA ASN A 287 -6.72 5.63 -21.08
C ASN A 287 -5.34 5.07 -21.44
N ALA A 288 -5.27 4.10 -22.34
CA ALA A 288 -4.01 3.44 -22.74
C ALA A 288 -2.89 4.40 -23.20
N LYS A 289 -3.20 5.67 -23.51
CA LYS A 289 -2.24 6.69 -23.93
C LYS A 289 -1.66 7.54 -22.79
N ARG A 290 -2.23 7.51 -21.57
CA ARG A 290 -1.81 8.35 -20.45
C ARG A 290 -1.81 7.56 -19.15
N SER A 291 -0.91 7.91 -18.23
CA SER A 291 -0.88 7.24 -16.93
C SER A 291 -2.18 7.46 -16.16
N ARG A 292 -2.65 6.39 -15.51
CA ARG A 292 -3.77 6.43 -14.57
C ARG A 292 -3.38 7.08 -13.25
N ILE A 293 -2.08 7.23 -12.96
CA ILE A 293 -1.61 8.02 -11.82
C ILE A 293 -1.82 9.50 -12.15
N VAL A 294 -2.81 10.12 -11.52
CA VAL A 294 -3.17 11.53 -11.74
C VAL A 294 -2.25 12.45 -10.96
N GLY A 295 -1.93 12.06 -9.73
CA GLY A 295 -1.06 12.82 -8.85
C GLY A 295 -1.31 12.50 -7.39
N ARG A 296 -1.08 13.47 -6.52
CA ARG A 296 -1.27 13.31 -5.07
C ARG A 296 -1.92 14.52 -4.42
N LEU A 297 -2.60 14.25 -3.32
CA LEU A 297 -3.18 15.21 -2.41
C LEU A 297 -2.41 15.16 -1.09
N ILE A 298 -1.83 16.29 -0.68
CA ILE A 298 -1.15 16.48 0.60
C ILE A 298 -2.18 17.06 1.58
N SER A 299 -2.60 16.24 2.54
CA SER A 299 -3.64 16.62 3.51
C SER A 299 -3.19 17.78 4.39
N SER A 300 -4.07 18.75 4.62
CA SER A 300 -3.80 19.88 5.53
C SER A 300 -3.64 19.43 6.99
N ALA A 301 -4.23 18.28 7.34
CA ALA A 301 -4.11 17.67 8.66
C ALA A 301 -2.74 16.99 8.89
N SER A 302 -1.89 16.87 7.86
CA SER A 302 -0.50 16.40 7.98
C SER A 302 0.33 17.23 8.96
N ARG A 303 -0.05 18.49 9.22
CA ARG A 303 0.63 19.37 10.19
C ARG A 303 0.29 19.08 11.66
N ILE A 304 -0.60 18.12 11.93
CA ILE A 304 -1.15 17.80 13.26
C ILE A 304 -0.91 16.31 13.61
N LEU A 305 -0.40 15.51 12.68
CA LEU A 305 0.02 14.12 12.89
C LEU A 305 1.50 14.08 13.30
#